data_AF-X1CXL5-F1
#
_entry.id   AF-X1CXL5-F1
#
_cell.length_a   1.000
_cell.length_b   1.000
_cell.length_c   1.000
_cell.angle_alpha   90.00
_cell.angle_beta   90.00
_cell.angle_gamma   90.00
#
_symmetry.space_group_name_H-M   'P 1'
#
loop_
_entity.id
_entity.type
_entity.pdbx_description
1 polymer ?
#
loop_
_entity_poly.entity_id
_entity_poly.type
_entity_poly.pdbx_seq_one_letter_code
_entity_poly.pdbx_strand_id
1 'polypeptide(L)'
;MIAVNADIQDIQRAGAHRKVRIGQKLTRGLGTGMDPEVGREAAEEQREEIQEALKGSDMIFIACGLGGGCGSGASPVVAEIAKNSGALTLAVVTKPFSFEGIQRTEIAKNSLRRL
;
A
#
# COMPACT_ATOMS: atom_id res chain seq x y z
N MET A 1 -9.78 1.66 -11.01
CA MET A 1 -9.23 2.19 -9.73
C MET A 1 -9.43 1.25 -8.54
N ILE A 2 -8.38 0.59 -8.07
CA ILE A 2 -8.44 -0.32 -6.91
C ILE A 2 -8.01 0.46 -5.66
N ALA A 3 -8.75 0.35 -4.56
CA ALA A 3 -8.32 0.88 -3.26
C ALA A 3 -7.76 -0.25 -2.40
N VAL A 4 -6.61 -0.02 -1.78
CA VAL A 4 -5.96 -0.96 -0.86
C VAL A 4 -5.70 -0.24 0.45
N ASN A 5 -6.26 -0.74 1.56
CA ASN A 5 -6.05 -0.14 2.88
C ASN A 5 -6.32 -1.16 3.99
N ALA A 6 -5.63 -1.00 5.12
CA ALA A 6 -5.84 -1.79 6.34
C ALA A 6 -6.96 -1.22 7.24
N ASP A 7 -7.25 0.08 7.12
CA ASP A 7 -8.32 0.72 7.88
C ASP A 7 -9.69 0.43 7.23
N ILE A 8 -10.60 -0.17 8.02
CA ILE A 8 -11.92 -0.58 7.53
C ILE A 8 -12.83 0.62 7.25
N GLN A 9 -12.73 1.69 8.02
CA GLN A 9 -13.59 2.87 7.87
C GLN A 9 -13.20 3.63 6.60
N ASP A 10 -11.89 3.78 6.37
CA ASP A 10 -11.36 4.47 5.20
C ASP A 10 -11.67 3.70 3.92
N ILE A 11 -11.43 2.38 3.90
CA ILE A 11 -11.64 1.59 2.68
C ILE A 11 -13.12 1.51 2.29
N GLN A 12 -14.03 1.48 3.27
CA GLN A 12 -15.47 1.51 3.01
C GLN A 12 -15.89 2.82 2.34
N ARG A 13 -15.32 3.96 2.76
CA ARG A 13 -15.59 5.28 2.18
C ARG A 13 -14.93 5.51 0.82
N ALA A 14 -13.94 4.70 0.44
CA ALA A 14 -13.26 4.84 -0.84
C ALA A 14 -14.23 4.67 -2.03
N GLY A 15 -14.17 5.59 -3.00
CA GLY A 15 -14.96 5.54 -4.25
C GLY A 15 -14.43 4.57 -5.31
N ALA A 16 -13.64 3.58 -4.92
CA ALA A 16 -13.03 2.60 -5.82
C ALA A 16 -14.01 1.46 -6.14
N HIS A 17 -14.10 1.10 -7.43
CA HIS A 17 -14.89 -0.06 -7.90
C HIS A 17 -14.44 -1.41 -7.31
N ARG A 18 -13.16 -1.55 -6.93
CA ARG A 18 -12.61 -2.73 -6.25
C ARG A 18 -11.85 -2.29 -5.02
N LYS A 19 -12.05 -2.98 -3.91
CA LYS A 19 -11.50 -2.66 -2.59
C LYS A 19 -10.82 -3.92 -2.04
N VAL A 20 -9.53 -3.83 -1.76
CA VAL A 20 -8.73 -4.91 -1.17
C VAL A 20 -8.39 -4.50 0.25
N ARG A 21 -9.02 -5.18 1.23
CA ARG A 21 -8.78 -4.90 2.64
C ARG A 21 -7.65 -5.78 3.14
N ILE A 22 -6.51 -5.18 3.42
CA ILE A 22 -5.29 -5.89 3.83
C ILE A 22 -5.16 -5.97 5.36
N GLY A 23 -4.46 -6.99 5.86
CA GLY A 23 -4.17 -7.15 7.29
C GLY A 23 -5.41 -7.28 8.16
N GLN A 24 -6.42 -8.05 7.71
CA GLN A 24 -7.68 -8.20 8.42
C GLN A 24 -7.48 -8.86 9.79
N LYS A 25 -6.57 -9.84 9.87
CA LYS A 25 -6.22 -10.52 11.13
C LYS A 25 -5.25 -9.67 11.96
N LEU A 26 -4.23 -9.09 11.31
CA LEU A 26 -3.18 -8.31 11.96
C LEU A 26 -3.70 -7.02 12.61
N THR A 27 -4.46 -6.23 11.86
CA THR A 27 -4.88 -4.88 12.29
C THR A 27 -6.27 -4.85 12.92
N ARG A 28 -7.06 -5.92 12.72
CA ARG A 28 -8.48 -5.98 13.07
C ARG A 28 -9.30 -4.82 12.48
N GLY A 29 -8.80 -4.21 11.38
CA GLY A 29 -9.44 -3.06 10.72
C GLY A 29 -9.11 -1.69 11.30
N LEU A 30 -8.17 -1.58 12.23
CA LEU A 30 -7.79 -0.32 12.89
C LEU A 30 -6.62 0.41 12.19
N GLY A 31 -6.16 -0.11 11.05
CA GLY A 31 -4.97 0.41 10.38
C GLY A 31 -3.66 -0.06 11.02
N THR A 32 -2.55 0.51 10.57
CA THR A 32 -1.20 -0.01 10.88
C THR A 32 -0.45 0.81 11.94
N GLY A 33 -1.09 1.79 12.57
CA GLY A 33 -0.49 2.56 13.67
C GLY A 33 0.83 3.27 13.33
N MET A 34 0.97 3.79 12.10
CA MET A 34 2.21 4.39 11.57
C MET A 34 3.39 3.41 11.38
N ASP A 35 3.20 2.10 11.55
CA ASP A 35 4.23 1.10 11.36
C ASP A 35 4.23 0.54 9.92
N PRO A 36 5.32 0.72 9.14
CA PRO A 36 5.44 0.18 7.80
C PRO A 36 5.61 -1.35 7.76
N GLU A 37 6.18 -1.98 8.78
CA GLU A 37 6.33 -3.43 8.79
C GLU A 37 4.97 -4.10 8.94
N VAL A 38 4.09 -3.56 9.79
CA VAL A 38 2.69 -4.00 9.86
C VAL A 38 1.98 -3.81 8.52
N GLY A 39 2.25 -2.69 7.81
CA GLY A 39 1.72 -2.45 6.47
C GLY A 39 2.20 -3.47 5.43
N ARG A 40 3.47 -3.88 5.51
CA ARG A 40 4.07 -4.90 4.65
C ARG A 40 3.46 -6.27 4.92
N GLU A 41 3.43 -6.70 6.19
CA GLU A 41 2.83 -7.98 6.58
C GLU A 41 1.35 -8.05 6.24
N ALA A 42 0.61 -6.94 6.41
CA ALA A 42 -0.79 -6.83 5.99
C ALA A 42 -0.96 -7.08 4.49
N ALA A 43 -0.08 -6.51 3.65
CA ALA A 43 -0.13 -6.72 2.21
C ALA A 43 0.24 -8.16 1.83
N GLU A 44 1.22 -8.76 2.51
CA GLU A 44 1.59 -10.17 2.31
C GLU A 44 0.46 -11.13 2.73
N GLU A 45 -0.25 -10.84 3.83
CA GLU A 45 -1.43 -11.61 4.27
C GLU A 45 -2.50 -11.68 3.15
N GLN A 46 -2.64 -10.62 2.36
CA GLN A 46 -3.60 -10.52 1.26
C GLN A 46 -2.96 -10.60 -0.13
N ARG A 47 -1.77 -11.21 -0.26
CA ARG A 47 -1.02 -11.29 -1.53
C ARG A 47 -1.84 -11.87 -2.68
N GLU A 48 -2.57 -12.96 -2.43
CA GLU A 48 -3.41 -13.62 -3.44
C GLU A 48 -4.55 -12.71 -3.92
N GLU A 49 -5.20 -12.00 -3.00
CA GLU A 49 -6.30 -11.08 -3.33
C GLU A 49 -5.79 -9.88 -4.15
N ILE A 50 -4.61 -9.36 -3.81
CA ILE A 50 -3.93 -8.30 -4.57
C ILE A 50 -3.59 -8.82 -5.98
N GLN A 51 -3.01 -10.02 -6.09
CA GLN A 51 -2.64 -10.60 -7.38
C GLN A 51 -3.86 -10.78 -8.30
N GLU A 52 -4.95 -11.31 -7.77
CA GLU A 52 -6.21 -11.46 -8.53
C GLU A 52 -6.85 -10.10 -8.84
N ALA A 53 -6.57 -9.06 -8.06
CA ALA A 53 -6.99 -7.70 -8.35
C ALA A 53 -6.23 -7.06 -9.51
N LEU A 54 -4.97 -7.44 -9.72
CA LEU A 54 -4.10 -6.89 -10.74
C LEU A 54 -4.08 -7.69 -12.05
N LYS A 55 -4.54 -8.95 -12.01
CA LYS A 55 -4.53 -9.89 -13.14
C LYS A 55 -5.16 -9.30 -14.41
N GLY A 56 -4.47 -9.50 -15.54
CA GLY A 56 -4.92 -9.04 -16.86
C GLY A 56 -4.65 -7.56 -17.14
N SER A 57 -3.96 -6.84 -16.25
CA SER A 57 -3.55 -5.46 -16.50
C SER A 57 -2.25 -5.42 -17.28
N ASP A 58 -2.22 -4.68 -18.40
CA ASP A 58 -1.00 -4.41 -19.15
C ASP A 58 -0.10 -3.37 -18.45
N MET A 59 -0.74 -2.46 -17.72
CA MET A 59 -0.07 -1.36 -17.01
C MET A 59 -0.75 -1.10 -15.66
N ILE A 60 0.07 -0.89 -14.62
CA ILE A 60 -0.39 -0.67 -13.25
C ILE A 60 0.25 0.61 -12.71
N PHE A 61 -0.59 1.52 -12.23
CA PHE A 61 -0.17 2.71 -11.49
C PHE A 61 -0.40 2.52 -10.00
N ILE A 62 0.65 2.67 -9.20
CA ILE A 62 0.62 2.60 -7.75
C ILE A 62 0.72 4.02 -7.22
N ALA A 63 -0.36 4.52 -6.61
CA ALA A 63 -0.40 5.84 -6.02
C ALA A 63 -0.52 5.75 -4.49
N CYS A 64 0.44 6.32 -3.76
CA CYS A 64 0.38 6.36 -2.30
C CYS A 64 1.14 7.55 -1.70
N GLY A 65 0.75 7.93 -0.48
CA GLY A 65 1.57 8.78 0.37
C GLY A 65 2.55 7.95 1.17
N LEU A 66 3.83 8.30 1.11
CA LEU A 66 4.86 7.67 1.94
C LEU A 66 5.00 8.42 3.27
N GLY A 67 5.54 7.73 4.27
CA GLY A 67 5.76 8.25 5.62
C GLY A 67 4.74 7.78 6.66
N GLY A 68 3.62 7.19 6.22
CA GLY A 68 2.70 6.43 7.08
C GLY A 68 3.10 4.96 7.23
N GLY A 69 2.21 4.11 7.75
CA GLY A 69 2.46 2.66 7.83
C GLY A 69 1.93 1.88 6.62
N CYS A 70 0.62 1.96 6.35
CA CYS A 70 -0.04 1.18 5.30
C CYS A 70 0.56 1.44 3.91
N GLY A 71 0.58 2.68 3.42
CA GLY A 71 1.10 2.99 2.09
C GLY A 71 2.60 2.68 1.95
N SER A 72 3.39 3.07 2.95
CA SER A 72 4.84 2.86 3.00
C SER A 72 5.24 1.38 3.03
N GLY A 73 4.46 0.54 3.70
CA GLY A 73 4.71 -0.90 3.84
C GLY A 73 4.12 -1.73 2.70
N ALA A 74 2.90 -1.40 2.27
CA ALA A 74 2.17 -2.18 1.27
C ALA A 74 2.61 -1.87 -0.16
N SER A 75 2.98 -0.61 -0.48
CA SER A 75 3.29 -0.24 -1.86
C SER A 75 4.45 -1.02 -2.49
N PRO A 76 5.57 -1.33 -1.80
CA PRO A 76 6.62 -2.18 -2.37
C PRO A 76 6.13 -3.59 -2.69
N VAL A 77 5.30 -4.19 -1.81
CA VAL A 77 4.72 -5.53 -2.01
C VAL A 77 3.79 -5.52 -3.22
N VAL A 78 2.91 -4.51 -3.33
CA VAL A 78 2.02 -4.36 -4.50
C VAL A 78 2.82 -4.17 -5.79
N ALA A 79 3.91 -3.38 -5.75
CA ALA A 79 4.79 -3.18 -6.90
C ALA A 79 5.50 -4.47 -7.33
N GLU A 80 5.96 -5.27 -6.37
CA GLU A 80 6.55 -6.57 -6.64
C GLU A 80 5.54 -7.52 -7.31
N ILE A 81 4.31 -7.61 -6.78
CA ILE A 81 3.25 -8.44 -7.35
C ILE A 81 2.91 -7.98 -8.78
N ALA A 82 2.78 -6.67 -8.99
CA ALA A 82 2.51 -6.08 -10.30
C ALA A 82 3.62 -6.35 -11.34
N LYS A 83 4.89 -6.21 -10.92
CA LYS A 83 6.04 -6.55 -11.78
C LYS A 83 6.06 -8.04 -12.11
N ASN A 84 5.80 -8.91 -11.13
CA ASN A 84 5.76 -10.36 -11.31
C ASN A 84 4.58 -10.83 -12.18
N SER A 85 3.48 -10.06 -12.25
CA SER A 85 2.38 -10.35 -13.18
C SER A 85 2.67 -9.91 -14.63
N GLY A 86 3.84 -9.35 -14.92
CA GLY A 86 4.26 -8.95 -16.26
C GLY A 86 3.75 -7.57 -16.69
N ALA A 87 3.13 -6.80 -15.79
CA ALA A 87 2.57 -5.49 -16.11
C ALA A 87 3.64 -4.40 -16.04
N LEU A 88 3.57 -3.41 -16.94
CA LEU A 88 4.36 -2.18 -16.80
C LEU A 88 3.92 -1.45 -15.52
N THR A 89 4.80 -1.39 -14.53
CA THR A 89 4.47 -0.91 -13.19
C THR A 89 5.10 0.46 -12.95
N LEU A 90 4.28 1.47 -12.70
CA LEU A 90 4.69 2.84 -12.36
C LEU A 90 4.21 3.20 -10.96
N ALA A 91 5.10 3.69 -10.11
CA ALA A 91 4.73 4.22 -8.79
C ALA A 91 4.80 5.75 -8.77
N VAL A 92 3.71 6.39 -8.36
CA VAL A 92 3.61 7.84 -8.18
C VAL A 92 3.35 8.09 -6.70
N VAL A 93 4.37 8.60 -6.01
CA VAL A 93 4.33 8.72 -4.55
C VAL A 93 4.59 10.14 -4.08
N THR A 94 3.98 10.51 -2.96
CA THR A 94 4.28 11.77 -2.27
C THR A 94 5.17 11.53 -1.06
N LYS A 95 6.04 12.51 -0.79
CA LYS A 95 6.84 12.56 0.44
C LYS A 95 6.11 13.45 1.46
N PRO A 96 6.25 13.18 2.77
CA PRO A 96 5.65 14.01 3.80
C PRO A 96 6.24 15.42 3.77
N PHE A 97 5.46 16.40 4.17
CA PHE A 97 5.94 17.76 4.40
C PHE A 97 6.92 17.81 5.58
N SER A 98 7.81 18.80 5.60
CA SER A 98 8.81 18.97 6.66
C SER A 98 8.21 19.13 8.06
N PHE A 99 6.98 19.66 8.17
CA PHE A 99 6.29 19.85 9.45
C PHE A 99 5.62 18.59 10.00
N GLU A 100 5.50 17.51 9.23
CA GLU A 100 4.84 16.27 9.70
C GLU A 100 5.76 15.38 10.56
N GLY A 101 7.02 15.80 10.75
CA GLY A 101 7.97 15.16 11.66
C GLY A 101 9.04 14.31 10.98
N ILE A 102 10.18 14.18 11.67
CA ILE A 102 11.36 13.46 11.18
C ILE A 102 11.06 11.98 10.97
N GLN A 103 10.26 11.36 11.85
CA GLN A 103 9.90 9.95 11.74
C GLN A 103 9.22 9.62 10.40
N ARG A 104 8.24 10.44 9.97
CA ARG A 104 7.57 10.24 8.68
C ARG A 104 8.54 10.36 7.51
N THR A 105 9.45 11.33 7.58
CA THR A 105 10.46 11.55 6.54
C THR A 105 11.39 10.34 6.39
N GLU A 106 11.86 9.77 7.50
CA GLU A 106 12.73 8.59 7.47
C GLU A 106 11.99 7.33 6.99
N ILE A 107 10.75 7.13 7.42
CA ILE A 107 9.88 6.07 6.88
C ILE A 107 9.76 6.22 5.36
N ALA A 108 9.45 7.43 4.87
CA ALA A 108 9.27 7.67 3.45
C ALA A 108 10.54 7.39 2.63
N LYS A 109 11.71 7.81 3.14
CA LYS A 109 13.00 7.51 2.50
C LYS A 109 13.26 6.00 2.43
N ASN A 110 12.99 5.28 3.51
CA ASN A 110 13.20 3.84 3.58
C ASN A 110 12.25 3.09 2.63
N SER A 111 10.97 3.45 2.60
CA SER A 111 10.01 2.85 1.67
C SER A 111 10.33 3.14 0.22
N LEU A 112 10.77 4.36 -0.10
CA LEU A 112 11.17 4.71 -1.46
C LEU A 112 12.37 3.89 -1.95
N ARG A 113 13.28 3.47 -1.06
CA ARG A 113 14.39 2.59 -1.41
C ARG A 113 13.96 1.14 -1.70
N ARG A 114 12.82 0.71 -1.15
CA ARG A 114 12.29 -0.66 -1.32
C ARG A 114 11.38 -0.79 -2.55
N LEU A 115 10.88 0.31 -3.10
CA LEU A 115 9.90 0.39 -4.20
C LEU A 115 10.59 0.39 -5.57
#